data_AF-A0A7W4HKH5-F1
#
_entry.id   AF-A0A7W4HKH5-F1
#
_cell.length_a   1.000
_cell.length_b   1.000
_cell.length_c   1.000
_cell.angle_alpha   90.00
_cell.angle_beta   90.00
_cell.angle_gamma   90.00
#
_symmetry.space_group_name_H-M   'P 1'
#
loop_
_entity.id
_entity.type
_entity.pdbx_description
1 polymer ?
#
loop_
_entity_poly.entity_id
_entity_poly.type
_entity_poly.pdbx_seq_one_letter_code
_entity_poly.pdbx_strand_id
1 'polypeptide(L)'
;MKRPTKDRDNDTKNTATPRAKTVTIWVKQRMLKAKRWVIAHPLGALCGAIMLIGAVSMAWLITPYQPTLAENEPSFYTLSEQEKGAWRARAEYLRGTFIRQDSESKATVRLHDGYQSGQEVQVTGSFYTRYHAGDSVIVQRTSSKDFLYDHWRLPAMILAALVFIGIVLLVAGKRGVRSLLGLGGTIIVVAGVINAILQGANGLLAGTIGALVIAIMTLLISHGWTRQAWIAICSMVVCIIVAAFASWQMTALFHTQGLFDETNVMLAQQHHVAIQAIIAGGVVLVTAGALDDIIVTQMSVVQSLRRTKQFAGAKVWPLYREAMNIGRDHIGAIINTLVLSYVGAGLPFLMAILLVMQQNQQTGVAGGILLMNSEIIALEFVRTGVSSAILLLSVPLATYLAARYLRPSDGASHGHGHAVGQDKQQGDAA
;
A
#
# COMPACT_ATOMS: atom_id res chain seq x y z
N MET A 1 -78.45 -0.08 -12.73
CA MET A 1 -77.77 -0.16 -11.42
C MET A 1 -76.71 -1.26 -11.50
N LYS A 2 -75.51 -1.03 -10.93
CA LYS A 2 -74.29 -1.86 -10.87
C LYS A 2 -73.25 -1.69 -12.00
N ARG A 3 -72.03 -1.29 -11.56
CA ARG A 3 -70.75 -1.25 -12.30
C ARG A 3 -70.30 -2.66 -12.72
N PRO A 4 -69.37 -2.77 -13.68
CA PRO A 4 -68.11 -3.46 -13.38
C PRO A 4 -66.88 -2.77 -14.03
N THR A 5 -65.84 -2.43 -13.27
CA THR A 5 -64.58 -3.14 -12.98
C THR A 5 -63.43 -2.68 -13.87
N LYS A 6 -62.43 -2.15 -13.19
CA LYS A 6 -61.17 -1.59 -13.65
C LYS A 6 -60.18 -2.73 -13.81
N ASP A 7 -59.80 -3.06 -15.04
CA ASP A 7 -58.62 -3.89 -15.29
C ASP A 7 -57.38 -2.99 -15.19
N ARG A 8 -56.49 -3.34 -14.26
CA ARG A 8 -55.18 -2.71 -14.08
C ARG A 8 -54.21 -3.53 -14.90
N ASP A 9 -54.01 -3.11 -16.14
CA ASP A 9 -52.91 -3.64 -16.93
C ASP A 9 -51.55 -3.15 -16.40
N ASN A 10 -50.71 -4.15 -16.32
CA ASN A 10 -49.35 -4.24 -15.85
C ASN A 10 -48.41 -3.48 -16.80
N ASP A 11 -47.95 -2.29 -16.42
CA ASP A 11 -46.93 -1.58 -17.19
C ASP A 11 -45.86 -0.95 -16.28
N THR A 12 -45.22 -1.78 -15.45
CA THR A 12 -43.96 -1.43 -14.79
C THR A 12 -42.79 -1.77 -15.70
N LYS A 13 -42.59 -0.99 -16.77
CA LYS A 13 -41.33 -0.96 -17.50
C LYS A 13 -40.79 0.46 -17.63
N ASN A 14 -39.69 0.67 -16.91
CA ASN A 14 -38.53 1.45 -17.36
C ASN A 14 -38.58 2.98 -17.20
N THR A 15 -38.71 3.46 -15.96
CA THR A 15 -38.41 4.86 -15.60
C THR A 15 -36.98 5.00 -15.05
N ALA A 16 -35.97 4.65 -15.82
CA ALA A 16 -34.62 5.17 -15.57
C ALA A 16 -34.60 6.66 -15.97
N THR A 17 -34.45 7.54 -14.98
CA THR A 17 -34.51 9.00 -15.13
C THR A 17 -33.55 9.51 -16.22
N PRO A 18 -33.93 10.57 -16.98
CA PRO A 18 -33.14 11.05 -18.14
C PRO A 18 -31.68 11.37 -17.80
N ARG A 19 -31.42 11.92 -16.61
CA ARG A 19 -30.07 12.25 -16.12
C ARG A 19 -29.15 11.03 -15.97
N ALA A 20 -29.66 9.87 -15.55
CA ALA A 20 -28.84 8.67 -15.39
C ALA A 20 -28.37 8.11 -16.74
N LYS A 21 -29.23 8.18 -17.78
CA LYS A 21 -28.89 7.80 -19.15
C LYS A 21 -27.86 8.76 -19.77
N THR A 22 -27.96 10.06 -19.53
CA THR A 22 -26.98 11.05 -20.04
C THR A 22 -25.60 10.84 -19.40
N VAL A 23 -25.54 10.58 -18.10
CA VAL A 23 -24.27 10.31 -17.39
C VAL A 23 -23.63 9.00 -17.86
N THR A 24 -24.42 7.93 -18.04
CA THR A 24 -23.88 6.66 -18.55
C THR A 24 -23.39 6.78 -19.98
N ILE A 25 -24.11 7.47 -20.87
CA ILE A 25 -23.65 7.73 -22.24
C ILE A 25 -22.38 8.58 -22.25
N TRP A 26 -22.30 9.61 -21.40
CA TRP A 26 -21.12 10.48 -21.30
C TRP A 26 -19.88 9.74 -20.75
N VAL A 27 -20.05 8.92 -19.72
CA VAL A 27 -18.99 8.04 -19.19
C VAL A 27 -18.56 7.05 -20.27
N LYS A 28 -19.50 6.39 -20.96
CA LYS A 28 -19.21 5.42 -22.02
C LYS A 28 -18.45 6.06 -23.19
N GLN A 29 -18.80 7.27 -23.61
CA GLN A 29 -18.07 8.01 -24.63
C GLN A 29 -16.66 8.42 -24.20
N ARG A 30 -16.46 8.80 -22.93
CA ARG A 30 -15.11 9.06 -22.39
C ARG A 30 -14.28 7.79 -22.31
N MET A 31 -14.85 6.69 -21.84
CA MET A 31 -14.19 5.39 -21.84
C MET A 31 -13.81 4.96 -23.26
N LEU A 32 -14.66 5.19 -24.25
CA LEU A 32 -14.36 4.87 -25.66
C LEU A 32 -13.24 5.75 -26.23
N LYS A 33 -13.19 7.05 -25.91
CA LYS A 33 -12.10 7.93 -26.34
C LYS A 33 -10.77 7.57 -25.67
N ALA A 34 -10.77 7.26 -24.38
CA ALA A 34 -9.59 6.78 -23.66
C ALA A 34 -9.12 5.41 -24.20
N LYS A 35 -10.05 4.46 -24.37
CA LYS A 35 -9.79 3.14 -24.96
C LYS A 35 -9.22 3.24 -26.38
N ARG A 36 -9.76 4.14 -27.21
CA ARG A 36 -9.22 4.40 -28.57
C ARG A 36 -7.79 4.94 -28.52
N TRP A 37 -7.44 5.79 -27.55
CA TRP A 37 -6.07 6.27 -27.39
C TRP A 37 -5.12 5.16 -26.91
N VAL A 38 -5.57 4.34 -25.95
CA VAL A 38 -4.82 3.17 -25.46
C VAL A 38 -4.51 2.20 -26.61
N ILE A 39 -5.48 1.93 -27.48
CA ILE A 39 -5.31 1.02 -28.63
C ILE A 39 -4.48 1.66 -29.75
N ALA A 40 -4.57 2.98 -29.95
CA ALA A 40 -3.91 3.67 -31.07
C ALA A 40 -2.48 4.14 -30.79
N HIS A 41 -1.96 4.01 -29.56
CA HIS A 41 -0.58 4.40 -29.23
C HIS A 41 0.21 3.23 -28.64
N PRO A 42 1.48 3.03 -29.05
CA PRO A 42 2.29 1.90 -28.63
C PRO A 42 2.49 1.83 -27.11
N LEU A 43 2.60 2.98 -26.44
CA LEU A 43 2.67 3.06 -24.97
C LEU A 43 1.36 2.66 -24.29
N GLY A 44 0.22 3.03 -24.87
CA GLY A 44 -1.09 2.62 -24.39
C GLY A 44 -1.30 1.12 -24.55
N ALA A 45 -0.91 0.56 -25.69
CA ALA A 45 -1.00 -0.86 -25.97
C ALA A 45 -0.10 -1.67 -25.03
N LEU A 46 1.12 -1.19 -24.73
CA LEU A 46 2.02 -1.78 -23.73
C LEU A 46 1.40 -1.75 -22.33
N CYS A 47 0.88 -0.60 -21.88
CA CYS A 47 0.22 -0.47 -20.59
C CYS A 47 -1.05 -1.35 -20.51
N GLY A 48 -1.78 -1.51 -21.62
CA GLY A 48 -2.92 -2.43 -21.72
C GLY A 48 -2.52 -3.91 -21.71
N ALA A 49 -1.39 -4.28 -22.32
CA ALA A 49 -0.84 -5.62 -22.25
C ALA A 49 -0.35 -5.97 -20.85
N ILE A 50 0.34 -5.03 -20.18
CA ILE A 50 0.76 -5.16 -18.77
C ILE A 50 -0.45 -5.25 -17.85
N MET A 51 -1.53 -4.53 -18.15
CA MET A 51 -2.79 -4.65 -17.40
C MET A 51 -3.44 -6.02 -17.59
N LEU A 52 -3.42 -6.58 -18.81
CA LEU A 52 -3.90 -7.94 -19.07
C LEU A 52 -3.06 -8.99 -18.35
N ILE A 53 -1.74 -8.86 -18.39
CA ILE A 53 -0.82 -9.75 -17.67
C ILE A 53 -1.06 -9.62 -16.16
N GLY A 54 -1.11 -8.40 -15.63
CA GLY A 54 -1.40 -8.14 -14.22
C GLY A 54 -2.77 -8.67 -13.79
N ALA A 55 -3.80 -8.56 -14.62
CA ALA A 55 -5.13 -9.10 -14.33
C ALA A 55 -5.17 -10.64 -14.36
N VAL A 56 -4.43 -11.27 -15.28
CA VAL A 56 -4.27 -12.74 -15.31
C VAL A 56 -3.45 -13.22 -14.12
N SER A 57 -2.38 -12.51 -13.77
CA SER A 57 -1.56 -12.79 -12.58
C SER A 57 -2.30 -12.49 -11.27
N MET A 58 -3.28 -11.59 -11.26
CA MET A 58 -4.11 -11.30 -10.10
C MET A 58 -4.96 -12.51 -9.70
N ALA A 59 -5.40 -13.33 -10.65
CA ALA A 59 -6.06 -14.59 -10.35
C ALA A 59 -5.13 -15.56 -9.59
N TRP A 60 -3.84 -15.55 -9.92
CA TRP A 60 -2.81 -16.33 -9.22
C TRP A 60 -2.44 -15.76 -7.84
N LEU A 61 -2.49 -14.44 -7.66
CA LEU A 61 -2.26 -13.81 -6.35
C LEU A 61 -3.40 -14.12 -5.35
N ILE A 62 -4.64 -14.24 -5.84
CA ILE A 62 -5.85 -14.39 -5.00
C ILE A 62 -6.16 -15.87 -4.69
N THR A 63 -5.44 -16.85 -5.27
CA THR A 63 -5.67 -18.27 -4.94
C THR A 63 -5.43 -18.50 -3.46
N PRO A 64 -6.40 -18.99 -2.67
CA PRO A 64 -6.19 -19.17 -1.23
C PRO A 64 -4.99 -20.10 -0.96
N TYR A 65 -4.17 -19.74 0.03
CA TYR A 65 -3.03 -20.54 0.46
C TYR A 65 -3.51 -21.97 0.76
N GLN A 66 -3.04 -22.92 -0.04
CA GLN A 66 -3.20 -24.33 0.27
C GLN A 66 -1.88 -24.78 0.87
N PRO A 67 -1.82 -25.09 2.18
CA PRO A 67 -0.62 -25.68 2.74
C PRO A 67 -0.36 -26.98 1.99
N THR A 68 0.76 -27.06 1.29
CA THR A 68 1.28 -28.35 0.82
C THR A 68 1.62 -29.13 2.09
N LEU A 69 0.71 -30.02 2.51
CA LEU A 69 1.06 -31.08 3.43
C LEU A 69 2.13 -31.89 2.70
N ALA A 70 3.39 -31.70 3.08
CA ALA A 70 4.48 -32.53 2.58
C ALA A 70 4.16 -33.96 3.03
N GLU A 71 3.54 -34.73 2.13
CA GLU A 71 2.95 -36.02 2.49
C GLU A 71 4.02 -37.09 2.75
N ASN A 72 5.31 -36.81 2.50
CA ASN A 72 6.40 -37.79 2.63
C ASN A 72 7.78 -37.25 3.02
N GLU A 73 7.92 -35.99 3.48
CA GLU A 73 9.13 -35.63 4.21
C GLU A 73 8.86 -35.77 5.70
N PRO A 74 9.74 -36.40 6.49
CA PRO A 74 9.67 -36.28 7.93
C PRO A 74 9.96 -34.81 8.23
N SER A 75 8.90 -34.01 8.25
CA SER A 75 8.92 -32.73 8.92
C SER A 75 9.54 -32.98 10.29
N PHE A 76 10.30 -32.02 10.82
CA PHE A 76 10.79 -32.04 12.20
C PHE A 76 9.65 -32.24 13.25
N TYR A 77 8.39 -32.33 12.78
CA TYR A 77 7.14 -32.62 13.46
C TYR A 77 6.52 -34.01 13.17
N THR A 78 7.29 -35.07 12.87
CA THR A 78 6.78 -36.44 13.10
C THR A 78 6.76 -36.72 14.60
N LEU A 79 5.85 -36.02 15.28
CA LEU A 79 5.57 -36.16 16.70
C LEU A 79 5.09 -37.60 16.96
N SER A 80 5.68 -38.25 17.95
CA SER A 80 5.24 -39.55 18.46
C SER A 80 3.75 -39.51 18.82
N GLU A 81 3.04 -40.65 18.84
CA GLU A 81 1.61 -40.68 19.24
C GLU A 81 1.37 -40.09 20.65
N GLN A 82 2.38 -40.12 21.53
CA GLN A 82 2.37 -39.42 22.82
C GLN A 82 2.43 -37.90 22.66
N GLU A 83 3.25 -37.37 21.76
CA GLU A 83 3.34 -35.94 21.47
C GLU A 83 2.12 -35.44 20.70
N LYS A 84 1.54 -36.23 19.79
CA LYS A 84 0.23 -35.91 19.17
C LYS A 84 -0.88 -35.77 20.20
N GLY A 85 -0.80 -36.49 21.33
CA GLY A 85 -1.66 -36.30 22.50
C GLY A 85 -1.43 -34.95 23.21
N ALA A 86 -0.19 -34.47 23.27
CA ALA A 86 0.19 -33.17 23.87
C ALA A 86 -0.20 -31.97 22.99
N TRP A 87 -0.11 -32.10 21.65
CA TRP A 87 -0.47 -31.05 20.69
C TRP A 87 -1.98 -30.89 20.46
N ARG A 88 -2.82 -31.80 20.99
CA ARG A 88 -4.28 -31.60 21.01
C ARG A 88 -4.75 -30.52 22.00
N ALA A 89 -3.88 -30.03 22.87
CA ALA A 89 -4.15 -28.83 23.62
C ALA A 89 -3.83 -27.60 22.76
N ARG A 90 -4.80 -27.19 21.92
CA ARG A 90 -4.74 -25.86 21.33
C ARG A 90 -4.57 -24.85 22.46
N ALA A 91 -3.51 -24.05 22.38
CA ALA A 91 -3.42 -22.87 23.22
C ALA A 91 -4.64 -21.99 22.91
N GLU A 92 -5.53 -21.83 23.89
CA GLU A 92 -6.73 -21.01 23.73
C GLU A 92 -6.36 -19.58 24.13
N TYR A 93 -6.57 -18.63 23.22
CA TYR A 93 -6.39 -17.20 23.52
C TYR A 93 -7.70 -16.64 24.04
N LEU A 94 -7.70 -16.25 25.31
CA LEU A 94 -8.86 -15.73 26.03
C LEU A 94 -8.67 -14.24 26.31
N ARG A 95 -9.73 -13.44 26.20
CA ARG A 95 -9.68 -12.05 26.66
C ARG A 95 -9.92 -11.98 28.16
N GLY A 96 -9.27 -11.02 28.81
CA GLY A 96 -9.47 -10.74 30.23
C GLY A 96 -9.21 -9.29 30.59
N THR A 97 -9.50 -8.93 31.84
CA THR A 97 -9.12 -7.66 32.45
C THR A 97 -8.08 -7.91 33.52
N PHE A 98 -6.96 -7.20 33.43
CA PHE A 98 -5.92 -7.22 34.45
C PHE A 98 -6.44 -6.58 35.74
N ILE A 99 -6.36 -7.29 36.87
CA ILE A 99 -6.84 -6.78 38.15
C ILE A 99 -5.68 -6.28 38.98
N ARG A 100 -4.70 -7.15 39.25
CA ARG A 100 -3.54 -6.82 40.07
C ARG A 100 -2.38 -7.75 39.74
N GLN A 101 -1.18 -7.24 39.98
CA GLN A 101 0.02 -8.04 40.02
C GLN A 101 0.20 -8.61 41.44
N ASP A 102 0.26 -9.94 41.56
CA ASP A 102 0.42 -10.61 42.85
C ASP A 102 1.92 -10.85 43.19
N SER A 103 2.77 -11.00 42.17
CA SER A 103 4.24 -11.11 42.32
C SER A 103 4.99 -10.68 41.05
N GLU A 104 6.33 -10.75 41.05
CA GLU A 104 7.16 -10.47 39.86
C GLU A 104 6.83 -11.36 38.63
N SER A 105 6.17 -12.50 38.83
CA SER A 105 5.84 -13.44 37.75
C SER A 105 4.39 -13.91 37.74
N LYS A 106 3.55 -13.48 38.69
CA LYS A 106 2.12 -13.83 38.75
C LYS A 106 1.23 -12.60 38.82
N ALA A 107 0.10 -12.68 38.12
CA ALA A 107 -0.94 -11.67 38.16
C ALA A 107 -2.33 -12.33 38.17
N THR A 108 -3.31 -11.62 38.72
CA THR A 108 -4.70 -12.03 38.68
C THR A 108 -5.40 -11.30 37.53
N VAL A 109 -6.04 -12.07 36.64
CA VAL A 109 -6.80 -11.59 35.49
C VAL A 109 -8.22 -12.13 35.57
N ARG A 110 -9.22 -11.29 35.34
CA ARG A 110 -10.61 -11.71 35.18
C ARG A 110 -10.89 -12.06 33.73
N LEU A 111 -11.27 -13.30 33.44
CA LEU A 111 -11.54 -13.73 32.08
C LEU A 111 -12.90 -13.24 31.59
N HIS A 112 -13.00 -12.90 30.30
CA HIS A 112 -14.25 -12.53 29.62
C HIS A 112 -14.76 -13.65 28.72
N ASP A 113 -13.87 -14.52 28.26
CA ASP A 113 -14.18 -15.61 27.33
C ASP A 113 -13.95 -16.98 27.97
N GLY A 114 -14.49 -18.03 27.34
CA GLY A 114 -14.32 -19.42 27.73
C GLY A 114 -15.21 -19.86 28.89
N TYR A 115 -15.06 -21.12 29.30
CA TYR A 115 -15.88 -21.75 30.36
C TYR A 115 -15.75 -21.07 31.75
N GLN A 116 -14.68 -20.30 31.96
CA GLN A 116 -14.42 -19.55 33.19
C GLN A 116 -14.65 -18.05 33.01
N SER A 117 -15.46 -17.65 32.04
CA SER A 117 -15.87 -16.25 31.87
C SER A 117 -16.44 -15.69 33.19
N GLY A 118 -15.96 -14.51 33.58
CA GLY A 118 -16.27 -13.85 34.84
C GLY A 118 -15.40 -14.27 36.04
N GLN A 119 -14.62 -15.36 35.93
CA GLN A 119 -13.74 -15.82 37.02
C GLN A 119 -12.38 -15.13 36.98
N GLU A 120 -11.81 -14.95 38.17
CA GLU A 120 -10.44 -14.48 38.37
C GLU A 120 -9.48 -15.66 38.34
N VAL A 121 -8.51 -15.64 37.43
CA VAL A 121 -7.52 -16.69 37.25
C VAL A 121 -6.13 -16.10 37.42
N GLN A 122 -5.25 -16.85 38.08
CA GLN A 122 -3.84 -16.50 38.19
C GLN A 122 -3.12 -16.88 36.90
N VAL A 123 -2.51 -15.89 36.28
CA VAL A 123 -1.69 -16.05 35.09
C VAL A 123 -0.23 -15.84 35.44
N THR A 124 0.65 -16.58 34.76
CA THR A 124 2.10 -16.42 34.89
C THR A 124 2.62 -15.60 33.70
N GLY A 125 3.58 -14.70 33.91
CA GLY A 125 4.16 -13.95 32.81
C GLY A 125 5.44 -13.24 33.21
N SER A 126 6.23 -12.86 32.22
CA SER A 126 7.38 -11.98 32.41
C SER A 126 6.90 -10.54 32.19
N PHE A 127 6.64 -9.80 33.27
CA PHE A 127 6.07 -8.45 33.21
C PHE A 127 7.11 -7.39 32.82
N TYR A 128 7.80 -7.58 31.70
CA TYR A 128 8.64 -6.54 31.09
C TYR A 128 7.79 -5.34 30.62
N THR A 129 6.53 -5.61 30.27
CA THR A 129 5.51 -4.60 29.98
C THR A 129 4.77 -4.24 31.27
N ARG A 130 4.59 -2.95 31.54
CA ARG A 130 3.80 -2.48 32.68
C ARG A 130 2.31 -2.67 32.39
N TYR A 131 1.60 -3.33 33.30
CA TYR A 131 0.15 -3.51 33.26
C TYR A 131 -0.50 -2.72 34.39
N HIS A 132 -1.61 -2.05 34.12
CA HIS A 132 -2.41 -1.35 35.11
C HIS A 132 -3.73 -2.08 35.36
N ALA A 133 -4.26 -1.93 36.58
CA ALA A 133 -5.59 -2.43 36.91
C ALA A 133 -6.64 -1.84 35.95
N GLY A 134 -7.43 -2.70 35.31
CA GLY A 134 -8.41 -2.33 34.30
C GLY A 134 -7.96 -2.52 32.85
N ASP A 135 -6.68 -2.80 32.60
CA ASP A 135 -6.18 -3.07 31.25
C ASP A 135 -6.87 -4.30 30.64
N SER A 136 -7.26 -4.19 29.37
CA SER A 136 -7.73 -5.34 28.60
C SER A 136 -6.51 -6.15 28.12
N VAL A 137 -6.50 -7.45 28.43
CA VAL A 137 -5.37 -8.34 28.19
C VAL A 137 -5.80 -9.63 27.50
N ILE A 138 -4.82 -10.31 26.91
CA ILE A 138 -4.93 -11.61 26.28
C ILE A 138 -4.22 -12.62 27.17
N VAL A 139 -4.91 -13.70 27.49
CA VAL A 139 -4.40 -14.83 28.25
C VAL A 139 -4.25 -16.01 27.29
N GLN A 140 -3.04 -16.56 27.23
CA GLN A 140 -2.77 -17.80 26.51
C GLN A 140 -2.93 -18.97 27.49
N ARG A 141 -3.97 -19.78 27.29
CA ARG A 141 -4.24 -20.96 28.10
C ARG A 141 -3.59 -22.19 27.49
N THR A 142 -2.69 -22.83 28.22
CA THR A 142 -2.08 -24.12 27.88
C THR A 142 -2.67 -25.21 28.79
N SER A 143 -2.50 -26.50 28.45
CA SER A 143 -3.02 -27.64 29.23
C SER A 143 -2.65 -27.64 30.72
N SER A 144 -1.56 -26.95 31.08
CA SER A 144 -0.97 -26.98 32.41
C SER A 144 -0.98 -25.64 33.13
N LYS A 145 -0.94 -24.51 32.41
CA LYS A 145 -0.81 -23.15 32.97
C LYS A 145 -1.40 -22.10 32.04
N ASP A 146 -1.90 -21.02 32.64
CA ASP A 146 -2.33 -19.82 31.94
C ASP A 146 -1.19 -18.78 31.95
N PHE A 147 -0.91 -18.23 30.78
CA PHE A 147 0.12 -17.22 30.58
C PHE A 147 -0.48 -15.88 30.19
N LEU A 148 0.03 -14.79 30.77
CA LEU A 148 -0.30 -13.45 30.28
C LEU A 148 0.46 -13.24 28.96
N TYR A 149 -0.28 -13.09 27.86
CA TYR A 149 0.30 -13.01 26.52
C TYR A 149 0.62 -11.56 26.15
N ASP A 150 -0.38 -10.68 26.06
CA ASP A 150 -0.21 -9.26 25.67
C ASP A 150 -1.47 -8.43 25.99
N HIS A 151 -1.46 -7.12 25.74
CA HIS A 151 -2.67 -6.27 25.79
C HIS A 151 -3.62 -6.54 24.61
N TRP A 152 -4.92 -6.47 24.89
CA TRP A 152 -5.97 -6.48 23.88
C TRP A 152 -6.19 -5.08 23.28
N ARG A 153 -5.46 -4.77 22.21
CA ARG A 153 -5.42 -3.43 21.58
C ARG A 153 -6.44 -3.21 20.46
N LEU A 154 -7.10 -4.28 19.99
CA LEU A 154 -7.96 -4.26 18.80
C LEU A 154 -9.06 -3.16 18.83
N PRO A 155 -9.79 -2.92 19.94
CA PRO A 155 -10.82 -1.89 19.97
C PRO A 155 -10.26 -0.47 19.78
N ALA A 156 -9.12 -0.18 20.39
CA ALA A 156 -8.45 1.12 20.26
C ALA A 156 -7.93 1.33 18.82
N MET A 157 -7.40 0.28 18.19
CA MET A 157 -6.98 0.33 16.79
C MET A 157 -8.15 0.58 15.83
N ILE A 158 -9.31 -0.06 16.07
CA ILE A 158 -10.53 0.17 15.28
C ILE A 158 -11.01 1.61 15.45
N LEU A 159 -11.02 2.14 16.68
CA LEU A 159 -11.40 3.53 16.94
C LEU A 159 -10.48 4.51 16.20
N ALA A 160 -9.16 4.31 16.27
CA ALA A 160 -8.19 5.14 15.55
C ALA A 160 -8.41 5.09 14.03
N ALA A 161 -8.67 3.91 13.47
CA ALA A 161 -8.99 3.73 12.06
C ALA A 161 -10.28 4.47 11.66
N LEU A 162 -11.33 4.41 12.48
CA LEU A 162 -12.59 5.12 12.24
C LEU A 162 -12.41 6.63 12.31
N VAL A 163 -11.62 7.14 13.27
CA VAL A 163 -11.28 8.57 13.36
C VAL A 163 -10.52 9.02 12.11
N PHE A 164 -9.52 8.25 11.66
CA PHE A 164 -8.79 8.54 10.43
C PHE A 164 -9.70 8.58 9.20
N ILE A 165 -10.58 7.58 9.04
CA ILE A 165 -11.59 7.57 7.96
C ILE A 165 -12.48 8.80 8.06
N GLY A 166 -12.94 9.16 9.26
CA GLY A 166 -13.74 10.36 9.51
C GLY A 166 -13.04 11.63 9.02
N ILE A 167 -11.77 11.82 9.39
CA ILE A 167 -10.95 12.96 8.95
C ILE A 167 -10.83 13.00 7.42
N VAL A 168 -10.51 11.87 6.79
CA VAL A 168 -10.38 11.77 5.33
C VAL A 168 -11.69 12.14 4.64
N LEU A 169 -12.83 11.66 5.14
CA LEU A 169 -14.15 11.96 4.58
C LEU A 169 -14.54 13.43 4.80
N LEU A 170 -14.18 14.03 5.93
CA LEU A 170 -14.43 15.44 6.22
C LEU A 170 -13.60 16.36 5.32
N VAL A 171 -12.30 16.06 5.13
CA VAL A 171 -11.37 16.91 4.37
C VAL A 171 -11.48 16.70 2.86
N ALA A 172 -11.52 15.44 2.41
CA ALA A 172 -11.48 15.10 0.98
C ALA A 172 -12.87 14.77 0.38
N GLY A 173 -13.92 14.68 1.20
CA GLY A 173 -15.30 14.46 0.77
C GLY A 173 -15.45 13.21 -0.11
N LYS A 174 -16.12 13.37 -1.27
CA LYS A 174 -16.31 12.27 -2.25
C LYS A 174 -15.00 11.74 -2.84
N ARG A 175 -13.92 12.54 -2.83
CA ARG A 175 -12.59 12.08 -3.27
C ARG A 175 -11.95 11.21 -2.20
N GLY A 176 -12.17 11.53 -0.92
CA GLY A 176 -11.76 10.71 0.22
C GLY A 176 -12.30 9.29 0.13
N VAL A 177 -13.59 9.12 -0.21
CA VAL A 177 -14.19 7.79 -0.42
C VAL A 177 -13.44 6.97 -1.48
N ARG A 178 -13.09 7.59 -2.61
CA ARG A 178 -12.36 6.89 -3.70
C ARG A 178 -10.95 6.51 -3.27
N SER A 179 -10.26 7.40 -2.54
CA SER A 179 -8.93 7.11 -2.00
C SER A 179 -8.97 5.95 -1.01
N LEU A 180 -9.96 5.91 -0.10
CA LEU A 180 -10.16 4.80 0.84
C LEU A 180 -10.47 3.47 0.14
N LEU A 181 -11.27 3.50 -0.94
CA LEU A 181 -11.51 2.31 -1.76
C LEU A 181 -10.23 1.83 -2.46
N GLY A 182 -9.40 2.77 -2.95
CA GLY A 182 -8.08 2.47 -3.49
C GLY A 182 -7.18 1.79 -2.45
N LEU A 183 -7.14 2.34 -1.23
CA LEU A 183 -6.37 1.77 -0.11
C LEU A 183 -6.84 0.36 0.27
N GLY A 184 -8.16 0.14 0.34
CA GLY A 184 -8.74 -1.19 0.59
C GLY A 184 -8.34 -2.19 -0.50
N GLY A 185 -8.38 -1.76 -1.77
CA GLY A 185 -7.88 -2.56 -2.89
C GLY A 185 -6.39 -2.89 -2.74
N THR A 186 -5.56 -1.94 -2.32
CA THR A 186 -4.12 -2.17 -2.08
C THR A 186 -3.88 -3.25 -1.04
N ILE A 187 -4.63 -3.24 0.07
CA ILE A 187 -4.54 -4.25 1.13
C ILE A 187 -4.85 -5.65 0.56
N ILE A 188 -5.90 -5.77 -0.27
CA ILE A 188 -6.27 -7.03 -0.91
C ILE A 188 -5.15 -7.53 -1.83
N VAL A 189 -4.56 -6.66 -2.64
CA VAL A 189 -3.47 -7.04 -3.53
C VAL A 189 -2.23 -7.47 -2.75
N VAL A 190 -1.86 -6.74 -1.69
CA VAL A 190 -0.72 -7.11 -0.83
C VAL A 190 -0.96 -8.45 -0.13
N ALA A 191 -2.17 -8.70 0.36
CA ALA A 191 -2.53 -10.01 0.92
C ALA A 191 -2.34 -11.14 -0.11
N GLY A 192 -2.72 -10.90 -1.37
CA GLY A 192 -2.46 -11.83 -2.46
C GLY A 192 -0.98 -12.03 -2.80
N VAL A 193 -0.17 -10.97 -2.74
CA VAL A 193 1.30 -11.05 -2.88
C VAL A 193 1.91 -11.91 -1.79
N ILE A 194 1.55 -11.68 -0.52
CA ILE A 194 2.04 -12.48 0.62
C ILE A 194 1.68 -13.94 0.41
N ASN A 195 0.43 -14.21 0.07
CA ASN A 195 -0.06 -15.55 -0.17
C ASN A 195 0.68 -16.26 -1.33
N ALA A 196 0.93 -15.59 -2.46
CA ALA A 196 1.71 -16.17 -3.55
C ALA A 196 3.14 -16.50 -3.12
N ILE A 197 3.78 -15.62 -2.34
CA ILE A 197 5.12 -15.86 -1.79
C ILE A 197 5.13 -17.10 -0.88
N LEU A 198 4.13 -17.26 -0.03
CA LEU A 198 3.98 -18.44 0.83
C LEU A 198 3.76 -19.74 0.02
N GLN A 199 3.23 -19.65 -1.19
CA GLN A 199 3.10 -20.77 -2.15
C GLN A 199 4.41 -21.05 -2.93
N GLY A 200 5.51 -20.37 -2.61
CA GLY A 200 6.82 -20.55 -3.25
C GLY A 200 7.10 -19.58 -4.41
N ALA A 201 6.27 -18.55 -4.61
CA ALA A 201 6.56 -17.51 -5.59
C ALA A 201 7.85 -16.76 -5.25
N ASN A 202 8.60 -16.34 -6.29
CA ASN A 202 9.70 -15.42 -6.09
C ASN A 202 9.16 -14.06 -5.59
N GLY A 203 9.62 -13.62 -4.42
CA GLY A 203 9.15 -12.39 -3.76
C GLY A 203 9.32 -11.11 -4.59
N LEU A 204 10.39 -11.01 -5.38
CA LEU A 204 10.62 -9.83 -6.23
C LEU A 204 9.58 -9.78 -7.36
N LEU A 205 9.32 -10.91 -8.01
CA LEU A 205 8.32 -10.99 -9.08
C LEU A 205 6.92 -10.74 -8.54
N ALA A 206 6.55 -11.39 -7.43
CA ALA A 206 5.25 -11.21 -6.80
C ALA A 206 5.04 -9.75 -6.36
N GLY A 207 6.04 -9.14 -5.70
CA GLY A 207 6.01 -7.73 -5.31
C GLY A 207 5.91 -6.78 -6.51
N THR A 208 6.64 -7.04 -7.60
CA THR A 208 6.60 -6.22 -8.81
C THR A 208 5.25 -6.29 -9.50
N ILE A 209 4.68 -7.49 -9.66
CA ILE A 209 3.34 -7.66 -10.23
C ILE A 209 2.29 -6.98 -9.33
N GLY A 210 2.38 -7.17 -8.01
CA GLY A 210 1.53 -6.51 -7.04
C GLY A 210 1.59 -4.98 -7.15
N ALA A 211 2.79 -4.41 -7.23
CA ALA A 211 3.01 -2.98 -7.40
C ALA A 211 2.38 -2.44 -8.71
N LEU A 212 2.51 -3.17 -9.82
CA LEU A 212 1.89 -2.79 -11.10
C LEU A 212 0.36 -2.82 -11.01
N VAL A 213 -0.21 -3.87 -10.40
CA VAL A 213 -1.66 -3.99 -10.19
C VAL A 213 -2.18 -2.86 -9.30
N ILE A 214 -1.49 -2.58 -8.19
CA ILE A 214 -1.82 -1.48 -7.27
C ILE A 214 -1.80 -0.17 -8.05
N ALA A 215 -0.72 0.15 -8.75
CA ALA A 215 -0.57 1.41 -9.50
C ALA A 215 -1.72 1.63 -10.52
N ILE A 216 -2.06 0.60 -11.30
CA ILE A 216 -3.15 0.69 -12.29
C ILE A 216 -4.49 0.86 -11.59
N MET A 217 -4.77 0.04 -10.58
CA MET A 217 -6.04 0.03 -9.86
C MET A 217 -6.27 1.35 -9.12
N THR A 218 -5.31 1.83 -8.34
CA THR A 218 -5.45 3.06 -7.54
C THR A 218 -5.64 4.27 -8.44
N LEU A 219 -4.85 4.42 -9.51
CA LEU A 219 -5.01 5.52 -10.47
C LEU A 219 -6.37 5.51 -11.16
N LEU A 220 -6.87 4.35 -11.58
CA LEU A 220 -8.17 4.25 -12.23
C LEU A 220 -9.34 4.53 -11.26
N ILE A 221 -9.23 4.11 -9.99
CA ILE A 221 -10.25 4.39 -8.97
C ILE A 221 -10.25 5.88 -8.60
N SER A 222 -9.07 6.45 -8.36
CA SER A 222 -8.92 7.83 -7.87
C SER A 222 -9.16 8.87 -8.96
N HIS A 223 -8.54 8.70 -10.14
CA HIS A 223 -8.53 9.69 -11.22
C HIS A 223 -9.47 9.36 -12.38
N GLY A 224 -9.99 8.13 -12.43
CA GLY A 224 -10.86 7.67 -13.51
C GLY A 224 -10.13 7.45 -14.84
N TRP A 225 -10.92 7.16 -15.87
CA TRP A 225 -10.41 6.87 -17.22
C TRP A 225 -10.10 8.16 -17.99
N THR A 226 -9.07 8.87 -17.56
CA THR A 226 -8.57 10.09 -18.21
C THR A 226 -7.25 9.84 -18.92
N ARG A 227 -6.90 10.69 -19.89
CA ARG A 227 -5.60 10.61 -20.56
C ARG A 227 -4.45 10.86 -19.58
N GLN A 228 -4.66 11.77 -18.63
CA GLN A 228 -3.72 12.03 -17.54
C GLN A 228 -3.44 10.76 -16.73
N ALA A 229 -4.49 10.01 -16.34
CA ALA A 229 -4.33 8.75 -15.62
C ALA A 229 -3.53 7.72 -16.43
N TRP A 230 -3.78 7.58 -17.73
CA TRP A 230 -3.01 6.64 -18.56
C TRP A 230 -1.54 7.03 -18.73
N ILE A 231 -1.25 8.32 -18.89
CA ILE A 231 0.14 8.79 -18.96
C ILE A 231 0.83 8.55 -17.61
N ALA A 232 0.15 8.81 -16.49
CA ALA A 232 0.64 8.54 -15.14
C ALA A 232 0.92 7.04 -14.93
N ILE A 233 0.00 6.15 -15.33
CA ILE A 233 0.19 4.69 -15.28
C ILE A 233 1.46 4.30 -16.05
N CYS A 234 1.63 4.81 -17.27
CA CYS A 234 2.81 4.45 -18.05
C CYS A 234 4.11 5.01 -17.44
N SER A 235 4.08 6.17 -16.77
CA SER A 235 5.21 6.64 -15.96
C SER A 235 5.50 5.71 -14.77
N MET A 236 4.47 5.31 -14.02
CA MET A 236 4.61 4.39 -12.88
C MET A 236 5.16 3.04 -13.30
N VAL A 237 4.66 2.45 -14.39
CA VAL A 237 5.12 1.16 -14.91
C VAL A 237 6.63 1.19 -15.19
N VAL A 238 7.11 2.23 -15.86
CA VAL A 238 8.55 2.38 -16.14
C VAL A 238 9.34 2.51 -14.83
N CYS A 239 8.89 3.35 -13.90
CA CYS A 239 9.54 3.49 -12.60
C CYS A 239 9.57 2.19 -11.79
N ILE A 240 8.48 1.42 -11.79
CA ILE A 240 8.37 0.14 -11.07
C ILE A 240 9.31 -0.91 -11.68
N ILE A 241 9.41 -0.99 -13.01
CA ILE A 241 10.35 -1.91 -13.67
C ILE A 241 11.80 -1.53 -13.32
N VAL A 242 12.13 -0.24 -13.37
CA VAL A 242 13.48 0.24 -13.00
C VAL A 242 13.74 0.00 -11.51
N ALA A 243 12.73 0.15 -10.64
CA ALA A 243 12.84 -0.15 -9.21
C ALA A 243 13.12 -1.64 -8.96
N ALA A 244 12.41 -2.53 -9.66
CA ALA A 244 12.62 -3.98 -9.54
C ALA A 244 14.03 -4.37 -9.98
N PHE A 245 14.50 -3.83 -11.11
CA PHE A 245 15.86 -4.05 -11.60
C PHE A 245 16.92 -3.49 -10.63
N ALA A 246 16.76 -2.25 -10.18
CA ALA A 246 17.67 -1.60 -9.24
C ALA A 246 17.72 -2.34 -7.89
N SER A 247 16.56 -2.77 -7.38
CA SER A 247 16.48 -3.52 -6.13
C SER A 247 17.19 -4.85 -6.26
N TRP A 248 16.98 -5.60 -7.35
CA TRP A 248 17.70 -6.85 -7.60
C TRP A 248 19.22 -6.64 -7.64
N GLN A 249 19.69 -5.68 -8.43
CA GLN A 249 21.11 -5.36 -8.57
C GLN A 249 21.73 -4.94 -7.23
N MET A 250 21.05 -4.09 -6.47
CA MET A 250 21.57 -3.61 -5.18
C MET A 250 21.60 -4.73 -4.14
N THR A 251 20.57 -5.58 -4.05
CA THR A 251 20.61 -6.74 -3.15
C THR A 251 21.72 -7.72 -3.50
N ALA A 252 22.08 -7.85 -4.78
CA ALA A 252 23.22 -8.66 -5.21
C ALA A 252 24.57 -7.99 -4.88
N LEU A 253 24.72 -6.69 -5.17
CA LEU A 253 25.94 -5.92 -4.90
C LEU A 253 26.30 -5.89 -3.42
N PHE A 254 25.30 -5.72 -2.55
CA PHE A 254 25.51 -5.66 -1.10
C PHE A 254 25.52 -7.04 -0.42
N HIS A 255 25.40 -8.13 -1.19
CA HIS A 255 25.40 -9.51 -0.69
C HIS A 255 24.41 -9.76 0.47
N THR A 256 23.26 -9.08 0.46
CA THR A 256 22.25 -9.17 1.53
C THR A 256 21.44 -10.45 1.39
N GLN A 257 21.39 -11.27 2.43
CA GLN A 257 20.59 -12.50 2.52
C GLN A 257 19.24 -12.26 3.19
N GLY A 258 19.13 -11.21 4.00
CA GLY A 258 17.96 -10.82 4.77
C GLY A 258 17.82 -11.53 6.12
N LEU A 259 18.82 -12.30 6.55
CA LEU A 259 18.77 -13.18 7.73
C LEU A 259 19.30 -12.50 8.99
N PHE A 260 18.82 -11.29 9.28
CA PHE A 260 19.26 -10.48 10.42
C PHE A 260 18.21 -10.38 11.54
N ASP A 261 16.96 -10.78 11.27
CA ASP A 261 15.85 -10.76 12.24
C ASP A 261 15.37 -12.18 12.50
N GLU A 262 14.99 -12.49 13.75
CA GLU A 262 14.54 -13.83 14.15
C GLU A 262 13.30 -14.26 13.35
N THR A 263 12.41 -13.30 13.02
CA THR A 263 11.25 -13.53 12.17
C THR A 263 11.65 -13.99 10.76
N ASN A 264 12.69 -13.37 10.20
CA ASN A 264 13.17 -13.71 8.85
C ASN A 264 13.84 -15.09 8.84
N VAL A 265 14.58 -15.43 9.90
CA VAL A 265 15.18 -16.76 10.07
C VAL A 265 14.08 -17.82 10.21
N MET A 266 13.06 -17.57 11.03
CA MET A 266 11.91 -18.46 11.17
C MET A 266 11.20 -18.68 9.83
N LEU A 267 10.95 -17.60 9.08
CA LEU A 267 10.28 -17.68 7.78
C LEU A 267 11.10 -18.47 6.76
N ALA A 268 12.41 -18.26 6.73
CA ALA A 268 13.33 -18.98 5.84
C ALA A 268 13.33 -20.49 6.14
N GLN A 269 13.29 -20.86 7.42
CA GLN A 269 13.29 -22.25 7.88
C GLN A 269 11.97 -22.97 7.62
N GLN A 270 10.83 -22.29 7.81
CA GLN A 270 9.50 -22.91 7.72
C GLN A 270 8.98 -23.07 6.30
N HIS A 271 9.35 -22.17 5.38
CA HIS A 271 8.72 -22.09 4.06
C HIS A 271 9.72 -22.13 2.89
N HIS A 272 11.02 -22.34 3.14
CA HIS A 272 12.08 -22.34 2.12
C HIS A 272 12.03 -21.13 1.16
N VAL A 273 11.59 -19.98 1.66
CA VAL A 273 11.44 -18.77 0.85
C VAL A 273 12.74 -17.98 0.84
N ALA A 274 13.14 -17.49 -0.34
CA ALA A 274 14.26 -16.60 -0.48
C ALA A 274 13.93 -15.21 0.12
N ILE A 275 14.35 -14.97 1.38
CA ILE A 275 14.12 -13.73 2.11
C ILE A 275 14.64 -12.51 1.34
N GLN A 276 15.82 -12.63 0.72
CA GLN A 276 16.38 -11.58 -0.16
C GLN A 276 15.40 -11.14 -1.25
N ALA A 277 14.69 -12.08 -1.89
CA ALA A 277 13.70 -11.76 -2.92
C ALA A 277 12.45 -11.11 -2.33
N ILE A 278 12.03 -11.52 -1.12
CA ILE A 278 10.91 -10.86 -0.40
C ILE A 278 11.26 -9.41 -0.10
N ILE A 279 12.46 -9.15 0.40
CA ILE A 279 12.93 -7.80 0.70
C ILE A 279 12.97 -6.96 -0.57
N ALA A 280 13.54 -7.49 -1.67
CA ALA A 280 13.58 -6.79 -2.93
C ALA A 280 12.17 -6.45 -3.47
N GLY A 281 11.22 -7.39 -3.38
CA GLY A 281 9.82 -7.14 -3.70
C GLY A 281 9.16 -6.09 -2.80
N GLY A 282 9.50 -6.09 -1.51
CA GLY A 282 9.06 -5.10 -0.54
C GLY A 282 9.54 -3.69 -0.87
N VAL A 283 10.79 -3.53 -1.32
CA VAL A 283 11.33 -2.24 -1.81
C VAL A 283 10.50 -1.72 -2.99
N VAL A 284 10.14 -2.60 -3.93
CA VAL A 284 9.31 -2.23 -5.09
C VAL A 284 7.90 -1.79 -4.65
N LEU A 285 7.28 -2.51 -3.72
CA LEU A 285 5.95 -2.16 -3.18
C LEU A 285 5.95 -0.81 -2.46
N VAL A 286 6.94 -0.55 -1.60
CA VAL A 286 7.10 0.73 -0.89
C VAL A 286 7.31 1.87 -1.91
N THR A 287 8.18 1.66 -2.89
CA THR A 287 8.44 2.64 -3.95
C THR A 287 7.17 2.96 -4.75
N ALA A 288 6.39 1.94 -5.12
CA ALA A 288 5.16 2.12 -5.88
C ALA A 288 4.12 2.96 -5.13
N GLY A 289 4.01 2.80 -3.81
CA GLY A 289 3.11 3.59 -2.97
C GLY A 289 3.42 5.09 -3.02
N ALA A 290 4.70 5.47 -3.00
CA ALA A 290 5.11 6.87 -3.05
C ALA A 290 5.12 7.48 -4.47
N LEU A 291 5.17 6.65 -5.52
CA LEU A 291 5.20 7.10 -6.91
C LEU A 291 3.89 7.78 -7.35
N ASP A 292 2.73 7.33 -6.87
CA ASP A 292 1.42 7.87 -7.27
C ASP A 292 1.33 9.36 -6.94
N ASP A 293 1.64 9.73 -5.69
CA ASP A 293 1.61 11.11 -5.20
C ASP A 293 2.51 12.03 -6.03
N ILE A 294 3.74 11.60 -6.30
CA ILE A 294 4.71 12.41 -7.04
C ILE A 294 4.27 12.56 -8.50
N ILE A 295 3.96 11.45 -9.17
CA ILE A 295 3.64 11.46 -10.60
C ILE A 295 2.35 12.23 -10.86
N VAL A 296 1.30 12.02 -10.06
CA VAL A 296 0.02 12.72 -10.21
C VAL A 296 0.18 14.22 -9.98
N THR A 297 0.94 14.61 -8.96
CA THR A 297 1.21 16.02 -8.66
C THR A 297 1.96 16.67 -9.83
N GLN A 298 3.00 16.02 -10.35
CA GLN A 298 3.75 16.52 -11.50
C GLN A 298 2.91 16.60 -12.78
N MET A 299 2.06 15.60 -13.04
CA MET A 299 1.11 15.63 -14.16
C MET A 299 0.16 16.83 -14.03
N SER A 300 -0.27 17.16 -12.81
CA SER A 300 -1.16 18.29 -12.53
C SER A 300 -0.47 19.64 -12.73
N VAL A 301 0.82 19.75 -12.36
CA VAL A 301 1.66 20.93 -12.65
C VAL A 301 1.76 21.16 -14.16
N VAL A 302 2.15 20.14 -14.93
CA VAL A 302 2.29 20.24 -16.38
C VAL A 302 0.95 20.56 -17.05
N GLN A 303 -0.14 19.94 -16.60
CA GLN A 303 -1.47 20.20 -17.13
C GLN A 303 -1.93 21.63 -16.87
N SER A 304 -1.58 22.19 -15.71
CA SER A 304 -1.92 23.57 -15.33
C SER A 304 -1.13 24.57 -16.17
N LEU A 305 0.18 24.38 -16.31
CA LEU A 305 1.04 25.19 -17.17
C LEU A 305 0.55 25.16 -18.63
N ARG A 306 0.18 24.00 -19.15
CA ARG A 306 -0.30 23.84 -20.53
C ARG A 306 -1.62 24.55 -20.82
N ARG A 307 -2.40 24.95 -19.80
CA ARG A 307 -3.61 25.75 -19.98
C ARG A 307 -3.36 27.25 -20.02
N THR A 308 -2.19 27.70 -19.58
CA THR A 308 -1.82 29.10 -19.63
C THR A 308 -1.65 29.53 -21.09
N LYS A 309 -2.07 30.75 -21.45
CA LYS A 309 -1.95 31.28 -22.82
C LYS A 309 -0.53 31.16 -23.38
N GLN A 310 0.47 31.32 -22.53
CA GLN A 310 1.90 31.20 -22.85
C GLN A 310 2.30 29.80 -23.35
N PHE A 311 1.62 28.73 -22.91
CA PHE A 311 2.00 27.35 -23.23
C PHE A 311 0.92 26.54 -23.97
N ALA A 312 -0.22 27.16 -24.29
CA ALA A 312 -1.34 26.51 -24.98
C ALA A 312 -0.96 25.91 -26.36
N GLY A 313 0.12 26.40 -26.98
CA GLY A 313 0.72 25.86 -28.21
C GLY A 313 2.23 25.57 -28.11
N ALA A 314 2.80 25.55 -26.90
CA ALA A 314 4.23 25.39 -26.73
C ALA A 314 4.73 24.00 -27.16
N LYS A 315 5.91 23.98 -27.79
CA LYS A 315 6.69 22.76 -28.02
C LYS A 315 7.01 22.07 -26.69
N VAL A 316 7.37 20.79 -26.74
CA VAL A 316 7.61 19.95 -25.55
C VAL A 316 8.66 20.56 -24.62
N TRP A 317 9.76 21.09 -25.17
CA TRP A 317 10.91 21.55 -24.38
C TRP A 317 10.67 22.80 -23.51
N PRO A 318 10.08 23.90 -24.03
CA PRO A 318 9.71 25.04 -23.18
C PRO A 318 8.80 24.66 -22.01
N LEU A 319 7.80 23.80 -22.26
CA LEU A 319 6.90 23.32 -21.22
C LEU A 319 7.61 22.41 -20.21
N TYR A 320 8.47 21.51 -20.69
CA TYR A 320 9.27 20.63 -19.85
C TYR A 320 10.19 21.42 -18.92
N ARG A 321 10.91 22.43 -19.45
CA ARG A 321 11.84 23.24 -18.66
C ARG A 321 11.12 23.99 -17.55
N GLU A 322 9.98 24.59 -17.86
CA GLU A 322 9.20 25.34 -16.87
C GLU A 322 8.59 24.44 -15.80
N ALA A 323 7.96 23.33 -16.21
CA ALA A 323 7.44 22.35 -15.26
C ALA A 323 8.55 21.75 -14.39
N MET A 324 9.75 21.54 -14.95
CA MET A 324 10.89 21.02 -14.21
C MET A 324 11.49 22.05 -13.24
N ASN A 325 11.36 23.35 -13.49
CA ASN A 325 11.72 24.36 -12.48
C ASN A 325 10.87 24.16 -11.21
N ILE A 326 9.55 24.03 -11.36
CA ILE A 326 8.63 23.76 -10.24
C ILE A 326 8.92 22.38 -9.62
N GLY A 327 9.19 21.37 -10.44
CA GLY A 327 9.44 20.03 -9.94
C GLY A 327 10.75 19.90 -9.15
N ARG A 328 11.77 20.74 -9.40
CA ARG A 328 13.00 20.77 -8.58
C ARG A 328 12.73 21.25 -7.16
N ASP A 329 11.87 22.25 -6.99
CA ASP A 329 11.47 22.72 -5.66
C ASP A 329 10.74 21.61 -4.89
N HIS A 330 9.88 20.86 -5.58
CA HIS A 330 9.18 19.72 -4.99
C HIS A 330 10.12 18.56 -4.64
N ILE A 331 11.14 18.29 -5.46
CA ILE A 331 12.17 17.28 -5.17
C ILE A 331 12.86 17.54 -3.84
N GLY A 332 13.24 18.79 -3.56
CA GLY A 332 13.86 19.15 -2.28
C GLY A 332 12.99 18.80 -1.09
N ALA A 333 11.69 19.12 -1.17
CA ALA A 333 10.72 18.78 -0.13
C ALA A 333 10.53 17.25 0.03
N ILE A 334 10.52 16.50 -1.07
CA ILE A 334 10.40 15.03 -1.07
C ILE A 334 11.59 14.39 -0.36
N ILE A 335 12.83 14.80 -0.68
CA ILE A 335 14.04 14.25 -0.06
C ILE A 335 13.99 14.46 1.45
N ASN A 336 13.69 15.68 1.90
CA ASN A 336 13.64 15.98 3.33
C ASN A 336 12.58 15.14 4.05
N THR A 337 11.41 14.98 3.44
CA THR A 337 10.32 14.18 4.01
C THR A 337 10.70 12.70 4.11
N LEU A 338 11.32 12.14 3.06
CA LEU A 338 11.78 10.75 3.07
C LEU A 338 12.84 10.54 4.15
N VAL A 339 13.90 11.36 4.17
CA VAL A 339 14.98 11.23 5.15
C VAL A 339 14.42 11.30 6.58
N LEU A 340 13.57 12.29 6.87
CA LEU A 340 12.99 12.43 8.20
C LEU A 340 12.06 11.27 8.55
N SER A 341 11.30 10.74 7.60
CA SER A 341 10.44 9.56 7.80
C SER A 341 11.25 8.31 8.14
N TYR A 342 12.35 8.07 7.43
CA TYR A 342 13.22 6.91 7.68
C TYR A 342 14.00 7.06 8.98
N VAL A 343 14.60 8.23 9.24
CA VAL A 343 15.26 8.50 10.52
C VAL A 343 14.26 8.36 11.68
N GLY A 344 13.04 8.89 11.52
CA GLY A 344 11.95 8.79 12.50
C GLY A 344 11.57 7.34 12.81
N ALA A 345 11.35 6.52 11.79
CA ALA A 345 11.03 5.09 11.96
C ALA A 345 12.23 4.29 12.52
N GLY A 346 13.45 4.68 12.16
CA GLY A 346 14.70 4.06 12.60
C GLY A 346 15.24 4.58 13.93
N LEU A 347 14.56 5.49 14.64
CA LEU A 347 15.08 6.11 15.87
C LEU A 347 15.54 5.09 16.92
N PRO A 348 14.77 4.05 17.28
CA PRO A 348 15.22 3.06 18.27
C PRO A 348 16.50 2.33 17.82
N PHE A 349 16.59 2.03 16.52
CA PHE A 349 17.75 1.38 15.93
C PHE A 349 18.98 2.30 15.92
N LEU A 350 18.81 3.57 15.54
CA LEU A 350 19.87 4.59 15.61
C LEU A 350 20.35 4.81 17.06
N MET A 351 19.43 4.82 18.02
CA MET A 351 19.78 4.90 19.44
C MET A 351 20.55 3.65 19.90
N ALA A 352 20.11 2.45 19.53
CA ALA A 352 20.80 1.21 19.85
C ALA A 352 22.22 1.19 19.27
N ILE A 353 22.39 1.61 18.01
CA ILE A 353 23.70 1.77 17.37
C ILE A 353 24.56 2.76 18.16
N LEU A 354 24.03 3.94 18.50
CA LEU A 354 24.78 4.97 19.21
C LEU A 354 25.24 4.48 20.59
N LEU A 355 24.37 3.75 21.32
CA LEU A 355 24.70 3.16 22.62
C LEU A 355 25.80 2.10 22.49
N VAL A 356 25.69 1.21 21.49
CA VAL A 356 26.73 0.20 21.22
C VAL A 356 28.06 0.88 20.86
N MET A 357 28.04 1.95 20.06
CA MET A 357 29.25 2.71 19.72
C MET A 357 29.87 3.39 20.95
N GLN A 358 29.06 3.91 21.87
CA GLN A 358 29.53 4.50 23.12
C GLN A 358 30.13 3.45 24.07
N GLN A 359 29.50 2.28 24.21
CA GLN A 359 29.97 1.20 25.08
C GLN A 359 31.23 0.53 24.54
N ASN A 360 31.37 0.39 23.22
CA ASN A 360 32.53 -0.23 22.57
C ASN A 360 33.74 0.71 22.40
N GLN A 361 33.92 1.69 23.29
CA GLN A 361 35.01 2.67 23.27
C GLN A 361 36.41 2.03 23.19
N GLN A 362 36.55 0.77 23.63
CA GLN A 362 37.78 -0.02 23.57
C GLN A 362 38.19 -0.51 22.16
N THR A 363 37.24 -0.61 21.22
CA THR A 363 37.54 -1.01 19.82
C THR A 363 37.77 0.18 18.89
N GLY A 364 37.55 1.41 19.37
CA GLY A 364 37.78 2.65 18.63
C GLY A 364 37.03 2.72 17.29
N VAL A 365 37.65 3.35 16.29
CA VAL A 365 37.09 3.57 14.94
C VAL A 365 36.74 2.24 14.24
N ALA A 366 37.47 1.15 14.55
CA ALA A 366 37.27 -0.15 13.94
C ALA A 366 35.93 -0.81 14.33
N GLY A 367 35.49 -0.66 15.59
CA GLY A 367 34.18 -1.17 16.04
C GLY A 367 33.00 -0.46 15.39
N GLY A 368 33.11 0.85 15.19
CA GLY A 368 32.12 1.64 14.46
C GLY A 368 32.00 1.21 12.99
N ILE A 369 33.12 1.01 12.30
CA ILE A 369 33.14 0.54 10.91
C ILE A 369 32.51 -0.85 10.79
N LEU A 370 32.79 -1.77 11.73
CA LEU A 370 32.20 -3.11 11.71
C LEU A 370 30.67 -3.06 11.88
N LEU A 371 30.17 -2.20 12.77
CA LEU A 371 28.73 -2.01 12.96
C LEU A 371 28.07 -1.40 11.72
N MET A 372 28.72 -0.42 11.08
CA MET A 372 28.26 0.17 9.81
C MET A 372 28.25 -0.83 8.66
N ASN A 373 29.12 -1.83 8.69
CA ASN A 373 29.17 -2.94 7.72
C ASN A 373 28.17 -4.07 8.05
N SER A 374 27.23 -3.85 8.98
CA SER A 374 26.20 -4.84 9.29
C SER A 374 25.18 -4.98 8.16
N GLU A 375 24.64 -6.19 8.02
CA GLU A 375 23.61 -6.50 7.03
C GLU A 375 22.35 -5.65 7.21
N ILE A 376 21.96 -5.33 8.45
CA ILE A 376 20.79 -4.49 8.76
C ILE A 376 20.95 -3.10 8.14
N ILE A 377 22.12 -2.48 8.31
CA ILE A 377 22.41 -1.15 7.76
C ILE A 377 22.50 -1.23 6.24
N ALA A 378 23.21 -2.21 5.69
CA ALA A 378 23.28 -2.41 4.24
C ALA A 378 21.88 -2.54 3.62
N LEU A 379 21.00 -3.32 4.23
CA LEU A 379 19.63 -3.53 3.76
C LEU A 379 18.80 -2.24 3.79
N GLU A 380 18.96 -1.43 4.85
CA GLU A 380 18.28 -0.15 4.93
C GLU A 380 18.81 0.82 3.87
N PHE A 381 20.12 0.87 3.63
CA PHE A 381 20.69 1.64 2.51
C PHE A 381 20.16 1.19 1.15
N VAL A 382 20.02 -0.12 0.91
CA VAL A 382 19.41 -0.64 -0.33
C VAL A 382 17.96 -0.20 -0.42
N ARG A 383 17.15 -0.38 0.63
CA ARG A 383 15.73 -0.02 0.65
C ARG A 383 15.52 1.48 0.45
N THR A 384 16.16 2.31 1.24
CA THR A 384 15.99 3.77 1.22
C THR A 384 16.66 4.38 -0.01
N GLY A 385 17.83 3.89 -0.39
CA GLY A 385 18.60 4.38 -1.54
C GLY A 385 17.92 4.08 -2.87
N VAL A 386 17.45 2.84 -3.08
CA VAL A 386 16.71 2.48 -4.30
C VAL A 386 15.40 3.26 -4.37
N SER A 387 14.61 3.26 -3.29
CA SER A 387 13.31 3.94 -3.27
C SER A 387 13.47 5.44 -3.55
N SER A 388 14.38 6.12 -2.88
CA SER A 388 14.62 7.56 -3.09
C SER A 388 15.12 7.88 -4.51
N ALA A 389 16.07 7.10 -5.05
CA ALA A 389 16.56 7.31 -6.41
C ALA A 389 15.45 7.18 -7.47
N ILE A 390 14.57 6.18 -7.34
CA ILE A 390 13.45 6.00 -8.25
C ILE A 390 12.43 7.15 -8.15
N LEU A 391 12.13 7.61 -6.92
CA LEU A 391 11.23 8.75 -6.73
C LEU A 391 11.80 10.03 -7.35
N LEU A 392 13.11 10.26 -7.26
CA LEU A 392 13.79 11.39 -7.92
C LEU A 392 13.73 11.29 -9.44
N LEU A 393 13.97 10.11 -10.00
CA LEU A 393 13.90 9.86 -11.45
C LEU A 393 12.46 9.92 -11.99
N SER A 394 11.46 9.68 -11.15
CA SER A 394 10.05 9.73 -11.55
C SER A 394 9.61 11.13 -11.98
N VAL A 395 10.16 12.19 -11.35
CA VAL A 395 9.79 13.57 -11.64
C VAL A 395 10.14 14.00 -13.07
N PRO A 396 11.41 13.89 -13.55
CA PRO A 396 11.74 14.25 -14.93
C PRO A 396 11.03 13.34 -15.93
N LEU A 397 10.88 12.04 -15.63
CA LEU A 397 10.18 11.10 -16.50
C LEU A 397 8.70 11.47 -16.68
N ALA A 398 7.99 11.68 -15.57
CA ALA A 398 6.59 12.09 -15.56
C ALA A 398 6.42 13.42 -16.29
N THR A 399 7.30 14.40 -16.02
CA THR A 399 7.27 15.72 -16.65
C THR A 399 7.46 15.63 -18.16
N TYR A 400 8.39 14.81 -18.63
CA TYR A 400 8.63 14.59 -20.06
C TYR A 400 7.42 13.95 -20.75
N LEU A 401 6.87 12.87 -20.17
CA LEU A 401 5.72 12.16 -20.73
C LEU A 401 4.47 13.04 -20.74
N ALA A 402 4.24 13.79 -19.66
CA ALA A 402 3.19 14.79 -19.55
C ALA A 402 3.31 15.87 -20.64
N ALA A 403 4.50 16.48 -20.76
CA ALA A 403 4.78 17.53 -21.74
C ALA A 403 4.65 17.01 -23.18
N ARG A 404 4.95 15.74 -23.44
CA ARG A 404 4.80 15.15 -24.79
C ARG A 404 3.36 14.84 -25.14
N TYR A 405 2.58 14.30 -24.20
CA TYR A 405 1.30 13.66 -24.52
C TYR A 405 0.07 14.40 -24.03
N LEU A 406 0.09 15.15 -22.92
CA LEU A 406 -1.11 15.86 -22.44
C LEU A 406 -1.59 16.92 -23.44
N ARG A 407 -2.90 17.15 -23.56
CA ARG A 407 -3.46 18.25 -24.36
C ARG A 407 -4.13 19.31 -23.46
N PRO A 408 -4.28 20.56 -23.95
CA PRO A 408 -4.98 21.60 -23.21
C PRO A 408 -6.41 21.21 -22.79
N SER A 409 -7.12 20.43 -23.62
CA SER A 409 -8.49 19.98 -23.38
C SER A 409 -8.64 18.85 -22.35
N ASP A 410 -7.54 18.23 -21.91
CA ASP A 410 -7.59 16.98 -21.13
C ASP A 410 -8.01 17.17 -19.66
N GLY A 411 -8.12 18.41 -19.14
CA GLY A 411 -8.49 18.62 -17.74
C GLY A 411 -9.61 19.62 -17.44
N ALA A 412 -10.55 19.79 -18.38
CA ALA A 412 -11.80 20.54 -18.16
C ALA A 412 -12.75 19.95 -17.07
N SER A 413 -12.27 19.08 -16.17
CA SER A 413 -13.08 18.35 -15.18
C SER A 413 -13.04 18.91 -13.76
N HIS A 414 -12.46 20.09 -13.49
CA HIS A 414 -12.39 20.65 -12.14
C HIS A 414 -12.82 22.11 -11.97
N GLY A 415 -13.40 22.75 -13.00
CA GLY A 415 -14.08 24.03 -12.83
C GLY A 415 -15.58 23.81 -12.70
N HIS A 416 -16.17 24.17 -11.57
CA HIS A 416 -17.61 24.43 -11.50
C HIS A 416 -17.98 25.40 -12.61
N GLY A 417 -19.10 25.14 -13.28
CA GLY A 417 -19.61 25.98 -14.34
C GLY A 417 -19.93 27.38 -13.84
N HIS A 418 -19.08 28.34 -14.20
CA HIS A 418 -19.57 29.66 -14.53
C HIS A 418 -19.48 29.78 -16.03
N ALA A 419 -20.65 29.70 -16.67
CA ALA A 419 -20.85 30.22 -18.00
C ALA A 419 -20.59 31.72 -17.93
N VAL A 420 -19.39 32.15 -18.29
CA VAL A 420 -19.18 33.53 -18.72
C VAL A 420 -19.69 33.58 -20.16
N GLY A 421 -20.83 34.25 -20.32
CA GLY A 421 -21.47 34.49 -21.60
C GLY A 421 -20.48 35.07 -22.60
N GLN A 422 -20.53 34.53 -23.81
CA GLN A 422 -20.01 35.21 -24.98
C GLN A 422 -20.88 36.44 -25.20
N ASP A 423 -20.35 37.63 -24.94
CA ASP A 423 -20.90 38.82 -25.59
C ASP A 423 -20.15 39.01 -26.89
N LYS A 424 -20.86 38.73 -27.98
CA LYS A 424 -20.43 39.02 -29.33
C LYS A 424 -20.49 40.52 -29.53
N GLN A 425 -19.47 41.03 -30.20
CA GLN A 425 -19.43 42.29 -30.90
C GLN A 425 -20.80 42.66 -31.50
N GLN A 426 -21.27 43.85 -31.16
CA GLN A 426 -22.10 44.66 -32.02
C GLN A 426 -21.40 46.02 -32.15
N GLY A 427 -20.66 46.17 -33.23
CA GLY A 427 -20.27 47.47 -33.76
C GLY A 427 -21.35 47.95 -34.75
N ASP A 428 -21.51 49.27 -34.76
CA ASP A 428 -22.12 50.14 -35.78
C ASP A 428 -23.65 50.15 -35.94
N ALA A 429 -24.28 51.21 -35.43
CA ALA A 429 -24.97 52.21 -36.26
C ALA A 429 -25.44 53.42 -35.42
N ALA A 430 -25.24 54.61 -36.02
CA ALA A 430 -25.63 55.99 -35.63
C ALA A 430 -24.75 56.73 -34.63
#